data_AF-A0AAV2II13-F1
#
_entry.id   AF-A0AAV2II13-F1
#
_cell.length_a   1.000
_cell.length_b   1.000
_cell.length_c   1.000
_cell.angle_alpha   90.00
_cell.angle_beta   90.00
_cell.angle_gamma   90.00
#
_symmetry.space_group_name_H-M   'P 1'
#
loop_
_entity.id
_entity.type
_entity.pdbx_description
1 polymer ?
#
loop_
_entity_poly.entity_id
_entity_poly.type
_entity_poly.pdbx_seq_one_letter_code
_entity_poly.pdbx_strand_id
1 'polypeptide(L)' 'MIFQDASLFLLHNGFHAHDEPFRCVVCGAVCKDRIDFNCHLTSHIK' A
#
# COMPACT_ATOMS: atom_id res chain seq x y z
N MET A 1 -3.82 7.17 -9.44
CA MET A 1 -4.33 5.87 -9.96
C MET A 1 -5.84 6.03 -10.09
N ILE A 2 -6.43 5.76 -11.25
CA ILE A 2 -7.88 5.89 -11.47
C ILE A 2 -8.50 4.53 -11.21
N PHE A 3 -9.43 4.45 -10.26
CA PHE A 3 -10.16 3.23 -9.92
C PHE A 3 -11.59 3.34 -10.45
N GLN A 4 -12.07 2.32 -11.14
CA GLN A 4 -13.43 2.26 -11.67
C GLN A 4 -14.46 1.81 -10.62
N ASP A 5 -14.01 1.15 -9.55
CA ASP A 5 -14.87 0.59 -8.52
C ASP A 5 -14.58 1.23 -7.16
N ALA A 6 -15.65 1.65 -6.47
CA ALA A 6 -15.55 2.28 -5.16
C ALA A 6 -14.96 1.34 -4.09
N SER A 7 -15.17 0.03 -4.26
CA SER A 7 -14.63 -1.00 -3.35
C SER A 7 -13.12 -1.11 -3.48
N LEU A 8 -12.61 -1.09 -4.72
CA LEU A 8 -11.17 -1.09 -5.01
C LEU A 8 -10.52 0.23 -4.56
N PHE A 9 -11.22 1.34 -4.71
CA PHE A 9 -10.79 2.63 -4.20
C PHE A 9 -10.69 2.65 -2.67
N LEU A 10 -11.69 2.13 -1.96
CA LEU A 10 -11.69 2.04 -0.50
C LEU A 10 -10.58 1.10 0.01
N LEU A 11 -10.40 -0.05 -0.63
CA LEU A 11 -9.31 -0.97 -0.30
C LEU A 11 -7.95 -0.28 -0.50
N HIS A 12 -7.75 0.36 -1.67
CA HIS A 12 -6.54 1.13 -1.98
C HIS A 12 -6.27 2.25 -0.96
N ASN A 13 -7.27 3.05 -0.62
CA ASN A 13 -7.15 4.10 0.39
C ASN A 13 -6.93 3.52 1.80
N GLY A 14 -7.40 2.30 2.08
CA GLY A 14 -7.07 1.60 3.32
C GLY A 14 -5.58 1.33 3.49
N PHE A 15 -4.81 1.24 2.40
CA PHE A 15 -3.34 1.16 2.44
C PHE A 15 -2.67 2.54 2.57
N HIS A 16 -3.43 3.62 2.38
CA HIS A 16 -3.00 5.00 2.60
C HIS A 16 -3.58 5.48 3.94
N ALA A 17 -2.92 5.16 5.06
CA ALA A 17 -3.16 5.92 6.29
C ALA A 17 -2.76 7.38 6.00
N HIS A 18 -3.64 8.34 6.31
CA HIS A 18 -3.56 9.75 5.90
C HIS A 18 -2.21 10.50 6.11
N ASP A 19 -1.22 9.90 6.79
CA ASP A 19 0.13 10.45 7.02
C ASP A 19 1.29 9.60 6.47
N GLU A 20 1.05 8.35 6.04
CA GLU A 20 2.10 7.42 5.57
C GLU A 20 1.64 6.61 4.35
N PRO A 21 1.89 7.10 3.12
CA PRO A 21 1.40 6.45 1.90
C PRO A 21 2.05 5.10 1.58
N PHE A 22 3.02 4.65 2.38
CA PHE A 22 3.85 3.47 2.13
C PHE A 22 3.92 2.53 3.34
N ARG A 23 2.89 2.55 4.20
CA ARG A 23 2.82 1.63 5.34
C ARG A 23 2.23 0.30 4.89
N CYS A 24 2.98 -0.77 5.10
CA CYS A 24 2.56 -2.13 4.81
C CYS A 24 1.50 -2.58 5.82
N VAL A 25 0.35 -3.03 5.34
CA VAL A 25 -0.72 -3.55 6.21
C VAL A 25 -0.45 -4.97 6.71
N VAL A 26 0.47 -5.69 6.05
CA VAL A 26 0.79 -7.09 6.40
C VAL A 26 1.69 -7.14 7.64
N CYS A 27 2.70 -6.26 7.71
CA CYS A 27 3.67 -6.26 8.82
C CYS A 27 3.81 -4.90 9.53
N GLY A 28 3.11 -3.86 9.08
CA GLY A 28 3.17 -2.52 9.67
C GLY A 28 4.40 -1.70 9.27
N ALA A 29 5.29 -2.22 8.42
CA ALA A 29 6.52 -1.56 8.03
C ALA A 29 6.26 -0.31 7.17
N VAL A 30 6.98 0.77 7.44
CA VAL A 30 6.87 2.03 6.72
C VAL A 30 8.00 2.10 5.70
N CYS A 31 7.65 2.08 4.43
CA CYS A 31 8.61 2.24 3.34
C CYS A 31 8.80 3.73 3.03
N LYS A 32 9.96 4.11 2.50
CA LYS A 32 10.28 5.52 2.25
C LYS A 32 9.70 6.03 0.92
N ASP A 33 9.54 5.14 -0.05
CA ASP A 33 9.15 5.44 -1.43
C ASP A 33 8.32 4.31 -2.04
N ARG A 34 7.63 4.60 -3.15
CA ARG A 34 6.85 3.61 -3.93
C ARG A 34 7.65 2.39 -4.36
N ILE A 35 8.91 2.57 -4.77
CA ILE A 35 9.75 1.45 -5.25
C ILE A 35 10.10 0.51 -4.10
N ASP A 36 10.50 1.08 -2.97
CA ASP A 36 10.83 0.35 -1.75
C ASP A 36 9.60 -0.44 -1.24
N PHE A 37 8.43 0.21 -1.25
CA PHE A 37 7.16 -0.41 -0.90
C PHE A 37 6.77 -1.57 -1.83
N ASN A 38 6.93 -1.41 -3.14
CA ASN A 38 6.56 -2.45 -4.10
C ASN A 38 7.50 -3.68 -4.02
N CYS A 39 8.79 -3.43 -3.80
CA CYS A 39 9.78 -4.49 -3.55
C CYS A 39 9.47 -5.23 -2.24
N HIS A 40 9.16 -4.47 -1.18
CA HIS A 40 8.75 -5.00 0.11
C HIS A 40 7.51 -5.89 0.02
N LEU A 41 6.47 -5.43 -0.68
CA LEU A 41 5.25 -6.21 -0.92
C LEU A 41 5.55 -7.51 -1.65
N THR A 42 6.42 -7.49 -2.65
CA THR A 42 6.87 -8.70 -3.39
C THR A 42 7.51 -9.73 -2.45
N SER A 43 8.16 -9.28 -1.37
CA SER A 43 8.73 -10.17 -0.34
C SER A 43 7.67 -10.94 0.45
N HIS A 44 6.45 -10.40 0.60
CA HIS A 44 5.35 -11.06 1.32
C HIS A 44 4.56 -12.06 0.46
N ILE A 45 4.78 -12.08 -0.86
CA ILE A 45 4.07 -12.95 -1.81
C ILE A 45 4.84 -14.27 -2.05
N LYS A 46 5.80 -14.61 -1.19
CA LYS A 46 6.50 -15.90 -1.18
C LYS A 46 5.90 -16.89 -0.20
#